data_AF-A0A2N1N5T5-F1
#
_entry.id   AF-A0A2N1N5T5-F1
#
_cell.length_a   1.000
_cell.length_b   1.000
_cell.length_c   1.000
_cell.angle_alpha   90.00
_cell.angle_beta   90.00
_cell.angle_gamma   90.00
#
_symmetry.space_group_name_H-M   'P 1'
#
loop_
_entity.id
_entity.type
_entity.pdbx_description
1 polymer ?
#
loop_
_entity_poly.entity_id
_entity_poly.type
_entity_poly.pdbx_seq_one_letter_code
_entity_poly.pdbx_strand_id
1 'polypeptide(L)'
;MKYHNSTQDNNSTSAADFIKFVNNSPSPFHAVEEAIIRLKEAKYEEIKECVSWRGKLKKEGKYYFTRNRSTIVAFAIGGKYEPGNGFSMAGAHTDSPCLKVKPISKKVKEGYLQVGVEPYGGGLWHTWFDRDLSVAGRVMVETEKNKFEHKPILRIPTLAIHLDRDVREGFKFNNEVHLTPLIATVSNKLAENNEKHHPALLDILAQELKCKGNISLN
;
A
#
# COMPACT_ATOMS: atom_id res chain seq x y z
N MET A 1 -31.53 -3.90 42.29
CA MET A 1 -31.09 -3.80 40.88
C MET A 1 -29.66 -3.28 40.87
N LYS A 2 -28.66 -4.17 40.73
CA LYS A 2 -27.26 -3.78 40.61
C LYS A 2 -26.92 -3.75 39.13
N TYR A 3 -26.66 -2.58 38.57
CA TYR A 3 -26.10 -2.47 37.22
C TYR A 3 -24.66 -2.98 37.27
N HIS A 4 -24.39 -4.04 36.53
CA HIS A 4 -23.05 -4.57 36.32
C HIS A 4 -22.43 -3.76 35.17
N ASN A 5 -21.51 -2.85 35.51
CA ASN A 5 -20.64 -2.20 34.53
C ASN A 5 -19.51 -3.18 34.19
N SER A 6 -19.59 -3.84 33.04
CA SER A 6 -18.48 -4.63 32.51
C SER A 6 -18.49 -4.64 30.97
N THR A 7 -18.05 -3.54 30.36
CA THR A 7 -17.73 -3.52 28.91
C THR A 7 -16.81 -2.37 28.45
N GLN A 8 -16.26 -1.53 29.35
CA GLN A 8 -15.50 -0.35 28.91
C GLN A 8 -14.01 -0.61 28.55
N ASP A 9 -13.41 -1.75 28.91
CA ASP A 9 -11.96 -1.94 28.74
C ASP A 9 -11.52 -2.74 27.49
N ASN A 10 -12.43 -3.41 26.77
CA ASN A 10 -12.06 -4.22 25.60
C ASN A 10 -12.19 -3.48 24.25
N ASN A 11 -12.96 -2.39 24.17
CA ASN A 11 -13.16 -1.68 22.89
C ASN A 11 -11.97 -0.78 22.51
N SER A 12 -11.24 -0.25 23.50
CA SER A 12 -10.09 0.62 23.27
C SER A 12 -8.90 -0.14 22.66
N THR A 13 -8.75 -1.41 22.99
CA THR A 13 -7.63 -2.26 22.55
C THR A 13 -7.81 -2.76 21.12
N SER A 14 -8.99 -3.23 20.72
CA SER A 14 -9.25 -3.67 19.34
C SER A 14 -9.19 -2.53 18.33
N ALA A 15 -9.71 -1.35 18.69
CA ALA A 15 -9.64 -0.17 17.82
C ALA A 15 -8.19 0.31 17.63
N ALA A 16 -7.41 0.38 18.71
CA ALA A 16 -5.99 0.76 18.64
C ALA A 16 -5.16 -0.24 17.83
N ASP A 17 -5.41 -1.54 17.99
CA ASP A 17 -4.74 -2.57 17.20
C ASP A 17 -5.11 -2.49 15.70
N PHE A 18 -6.38 -2.20 15.40
CA PHE A 18 -6.81 -1.98 14.02
C PHE A 18 -6.13 -0.74 13.40
N ILE A 19 -6.04 0.37 14.13
CA ILE A 19 -5.32 1.58 13.66
C ILE A 19 -3.85 1.25 13.39
N LYS A 20 -3.20 0.45 14.24
CA LYS A 20 -1.83 -0.02 14.01
C LYS A 20 -1.74 -0.85 12.73
N PHE A 21 -2.66 -1.78 12.51
CA PHE A 21 -2.71 -2.57 11.27
C PHE A 21 -2.83 -1.67 10.04
N VAL A 22 -3.77 -0.70 10.05
CA VAL A 22 -3.99 0.23 8.93
C VAL A 22 -2.75 1.09 8.67
N ASN A 23 -2.15 1.67 9.71
CA ASN A 23 -0.94 2.51 9.57
C ASN A 23 0.25 1.74 9.01
N ASN A 24 0.39 0.45 9.34
CA ASN A 24 1.42 -0.42 8.81
C ASN A 24 1.09 -0.98 7.42
N SER A 25 -0.09 -0.70 6.87
CA SER A 25 -0.62 -1.32 5.63
C SER A 25 -0.93 -0.29 4.53
N PRO A 26 0.01 0.59 4.15
CA PRO A 26 -0.20 1.65 3.14
C PRO A 26 -0.44 1.12 1.71
N SER A 27 -0.19 -0.17 1.46
CA SER A 27 -0.43 -0.81 0.18
C SER A 27 -0.80 -2.29 0.39
N PRO A 28 -1.39 -2.98 -0.61
CA PRO A 28 -1.77 -4.38 -0.48
C PRO A 28 -0.59 -5.29 -0.09
N PHE A 29 0.63 -4.95 -0.51
CA PHE A 29 1.83 -5.69 -0.15
C PHE A 29 2.17 -5.57 1.33
N HIS A 30 2.01 -4.37 1.90
CA HIS A 30 2.23 -4.14 3.33
C HIS A 30 1.10 -4.73 4.18
N ALA A 31 -0.14 -4.71 3.70
CA ALA A 31 -1.26 -5.39 4.35
C ALA A 31 -1.01 -6.89 4.49
N VAL A 32 -0.49 -7.52 3.43
CA VAL A 32 -0.08 -8.93 3.48
C VAL A 32 1.10 -9.14 4.42
N GLU A 33 2.12 -8.28 4.39
CA GLU A 33 3.28 -8.40 5.28
C GLU A 33 2.89 -8.28 6.77
N GLU A 34 2.06 -7.30 7.12
CA GLU A 34 1.53 -7.13 8.48
C GLU A 34 0.67 -8.35 8.90
N ALA A 35 -0.13 -8.91 7.99
CA ALA A 35 -0.86 -10.14 8.24
C ALA A 35 0.09 -11.34 8.48
N ILE A 36 1.18 -11.46 7.71
CA ILE A 36 2.21 -12.49 7.91
C ILE A 36 2.85 -12.37 9.30
N ILE A 37 3.22 -11.16 9.73
CA ILE A 37 3.80 -10.92 11.05
C ILE A 37 2.87 -11.47 12.15
N ARG A 38 1.59 -11.10 12.10
CA ARG A 38 0.58 -11.55 13.06
C ARG A 38 0.33 -13.06 13.00
N LEU A 39 0.30 -13.64 11.80
CA LEU A 39 0.17 -15.09 11.62
C LEU A 39 1.36 -15.86 12.20
N LYS A 40 2.58 -15.36 12.00
CA LYS A 40 3.80 -15.94 12.60
C LYS A 40 3.77 -15.86 14.12
N GLU A 41 3.36 -14.73 14.69
CA GLU A 41 3.16 -14.59 16.15
C GLU A 41 2.12 -15.58 16.68
N ALA A 42 1.07 -15.85 15.90
CA ALA A 42 0.05 -16.86 16.18
C ALA A 42 0.47 -18.32 15.85
N LYS A 43 1.76 -18.54 15.53
CA LYS A 43 2.39 -19.83 15.21
C LYS A 43 1.85 -20.51 13.95
N TYR A 44 1.43 -19.75 12.95
CA TYR A 44 1.17 -20.29 11.62
C TYR A 44 2.48 -20.51 10.87
N GLU A 45 2.56 -21.62 10.14
CA GLU A 45 3.69 -21.98 9.30
C GLU A 45 3.48 -21.54 7.85
N GLU A 46 4.51 -20.96 7.23
CA GLU A 46 4.48 -20.63 5.81
C GLU A 46 4.61 -21.89 4.96
N ILE A 47 3.68 -22.08 4.02
CA ILE A 47 3.80 -23.09 2.98
C ILE A 47 3.96 -22.43 1.61
N LYS A 48 4.80 -23.03 0.76
CA LYS A 48 5.01 -22.54 -0.61
C LYS A 48 4.04 -23.21 -1.56
N GLU A 49 3.31 -22.41 -2.32
CA GLU A 49 2.36 -22.90 -3.32
C GLU A 49 3.03 -23.77 -4.40
N CYS A 50 4.28 -23.45 -4.78
CA CYS A 50 5.02 -24.18 -5.81
C CYS A 50 5.59 -25.53 -5.33
N VAL A 51 5.33 -25.95 -4.09
CA VAL A 51 5.87 -27.19 -3.52
C VAL A 51 4.74 -28.09 -3.09
N SER A 52 4.87 -29.40 -3.30
CA SER A 52 3.90 -30.36 -2.78
C SER A 52 3.71 -30.24 -1.26
N TRP A 53 2.45 -30.26 -0.83
CA TRP A 53 2.05 -30.23 0.58
C TRP A 53 1.83 -31.62 1.17
N ARG A 54 1.97 -32.68 0.36
CA ARG A 54 1.75 -34.07 0.79
C ARG A 54 2.67 -34.41 1.97
N GLY A 55 2.08 -34.89 3.06
CA GLY A 55 2.80 -35.25 4.29
C GLY A 55 3.26 -34.07 5.16
N LYS A 56 3.02 -32.82 4.74
CA LYS A 56 3.37 -31.62 5.51
C LYS A 56 2.21 -31.10 6.35
N LEU A 57 1.00 -31.17 5.81
CA LEU A 57 -0.21 -30.75 6.51
C LEU A 57 -0.60 -31.78 7.58
N LYS A 58 -0.80 -31.30 8.80
CA LYS A 58 -1.19 -32.11 9.96
C LYS A 58 -2.48 -31.56 10.56
N LYS A 59 -3.27 -32.45 11.16
CA LYS A 59 -4.39 -32.05 12.02
C LYS A 59 -3.86 -31.15 13.13
N GLU A 60 -4.67 -30.17 13.51
CA GLU A 60 -4.31 -29.11 14.47
C GLU A 60 -3.18 -28.18 14.00
N GLY A 61 -2.68 -28.37 12.77
CA GLY A 61 -1.70 -27.48 12.15
C GLY A 61 -2.33 -26.18 11.64
N LYS A 62 -1.51 -25.13 11.60
CA LYS A 62 -1.87 -23.77 11.17
C LYS A 62 -0.92 -23.34 10.07
N TYR A 63 -1.45 -22.94 8.92
CA TYR A 63 -0.66 -22.69 7.72
C TYR A 63 -1.11 -21.44 7.00
N TYR A 64 -0.20 -20.78 6.29
CA TYR A 64 -0.53 -19.73 5.34
C TYR A 64 0.34 -19.78 4.09
N PHE A 65 -0.16 -19.27 2.99
CA PHE A 65 0.63 -18.98 1.79
C PHE A 65 0.23 -17.64 1.19
N THR A 66 1.09 -17.08 0.36
CA THR A 66 0.80 -15.83 -0.37
C THR A 66 0.88 -16.03 -1.87
N ARG A 67 0.15 -15.21 -2.61
CA ARG A 67 0.28 -15.09 -4.07
C ARG A 67 0.50 -13.64 -4.45
N ASN A 68 1.47 -13.40 -5.33
CA ASN A 68 1.90 -12.06 -5.76
C ASN A 68 2.31 -11.12 -4.59
N ARG A 69 2.49 -11.67 -3.38
CA ARG A 69 2.66 -10.93 -2.11
C ARG A 69 1.57 -9.87 -1.81
N SER A 70 0.42 -9.94 -2.49
CA SER A 70 -0.72 -9.02 -2.29
C SER A 70 -2.00 -9.76 -1.93
N THR A 71 -2.02 -11.09 -2.05
CA THR A 71 -3.06 -11.95 -1.50
C THR A 71 -2.44 -12.92 -0.51
N ILE A 72 -3.15 -13.18 0.59
CA ILE A 72 -2.79 -14.16 1.60
C ILE A 72 -3.97 -15.08 1.88
N VAL A 73 -3.69 -16.36 2.05
CA VAL A 73 -4.65 -17.36 2.50
C VAL A 73 -4.06 -18.02 3.73
N ALA A 74 -4.80 -17.99 4.84
CA ALA A 74 -4.43 -18.65 6.09
C ALA A 74 -5.53 -19.64 6.50
N PHE A 75 -5.14 -20.79 6.99
CA PHE A 75 -6.08 -21.83 7.42
C PHE A 75 -5.52 -22.64 8.60
N ALA A 76 -6.43 -23.14 9.44
CA ALA A 76 -6.13 -24.04 10.53
C ALA A 76 -6.90 -25.35 10.33
N ILE A 77 -6.22 -26.48 10.46
CA ILE A 77 -6.82 -27.81 10.25
C ILE A 77 -7.39 -28.29 11.58
N GLY A 78 -8.70 -28.52 11.63
CA GLY A 78 -9.34 -29.02 12.85
C GLY A 78 -8.86 -30.43 13.25
N GLY A 79 -8.81 -30.72 14.55
CA GLY A 79 -8.37 -32.03 15.05
C GLY A 79 -9.22 -33.23 14.59
N LYS A 80 -10.47 -32.98 14.14
CA LYS A 80 -11.39 -33.98 13.59
C LYS A 80 -11.60 -33.87 12.08
N TYR A 81 -10.80 -33.04 11.41
CA TYR A 81 -10.91 -32.89 9.96
C TYR A 81 -10.48 -34.18 9.26
N GLU A 82 -11.28 -34.62 8.28
CA GLU A 82 -10.94 -35.68 7.32
C GLU A 82 -11.16 -35.13 5.90
N PRO A 83 -10.42 -35.62 4.88
CA PRO A 83 -10.68 -35.26 3.50
C PRO A 83 -12.15 -35.53 3.12
N GLY A 84 -12.84 -34.49 2.62
CA GLY A 84 -14.27 -34.53 2.33
C GLY A 84 -15.13 -33.72 3.32
N ASN A 85 -14.59 -33.34 4.48
CA ASN A 85 -15.26 -32.41 5.39
C ASN A 85 -15.33 -30.99 4.78
N GLY A 86 -16.27 -30.17 5.29
CA GLY A 86 -16.44 -28.79 4.86
C GLY A 86 -15.41 -27.81 5.43
N PHE A 87 -15.53 -26.54 5.00
CA PHE A 87 -14.68 -25.43 5.43
C PHE A 87 -15.50 -24.33 6.09
N SER A 88 -14.97 -23.70 7.14
CA SER A 88 -15.45 -22.42 7.66
C SER A 88 -14.56 -21.31 7.10
N MET A 89 -15.13 -20.41 6.31
CA MET A 89 -14.36 -19.44 5.53
C MET A 89 -14.85 -18.01 5.78
N ALA A 90 -13.89 -17.10 5.90
CA ALA A 90 -14.11 -15.66 5.83
C ALA A 90 -13.25 -15.10 4.69
N GLY A 91 -13.85 -14.25 3.85
CA GLY A 91 -13.19 -13.61 2.72
C GLY A 91 -13.21 -12.10 2.88
N ALA A 92 -12.08 -11.45 2.56
CA ALA A 92 -11.92 -10.01 2.48
C ALA A 92 -10.93 -9.69 1.33
N HIS A 93 -10.67 -8.41 1.09
CA HIS A 93 -9.70 -7.95 0.09
C HIS A 93 -8.67 -7.01 0.73
N THR A 94 -7.47 -6.94 0.15
CA THR A 94 -6.31 -6.20 0.69
C THR A 94 -6.06 -4.85 0.03
N ASP A 95 -6.83 -4.55 -1.01
CA ASP A 95 -6.71 -3.34 -1.80
C ASP A 95 -7.74 -2.28 -1.40
N SER A 96 -7.45 -1.04 -1.77
CA SER A 96 -8.33 0.10 -1.56
C SER A 96 -8.11 1.10 -2.69
N PRO A 97 -9.11 1.92 -3.07
CA PRO A 97 -8.93 2.91 -4.11
C PRO A 97 -7.77 3.86 -3.81
N CYS A 98 -6.88 4.06 -4.76
CA CYS A 98 -5.68 4.86 -4.59
C CYS A 98 -5.13 5.45 -5.90
N LEU A 99 -4.11 6.29 -5.79
CA LEU A 99 -3.31 6.74 -6.94
C LEU A 99 -2.05 5.87 -7.03
N LYS A 100 -1.81 5.27 -8.20
CA LYS A 100 -0.59 4.48 -8.47
C LYS A 100 0.35 5.27 -9.36
N VAL A 101 1.65 5.14 -9.15
CA VAL A 101 2.65 5.75 -10.04
C VAL A 101 2.60 5.06 -11.39
N LYS A 102 2.50 5.82 -12.49
CA LYS A 102 2.52 5.26 -13.84
C LYS A 102 3.91 4.68 -14.18
N PRO A 103 3.99 3.66 -15.06
CA PRO A 103 5.27 3.11 -15.53
C PRO A 103 6.20 4.14 -16.20
N ILE A 104 5.63 5.20 -16.77
CA ILE A 104 6.34 6.42 -17.19
C ILE A 104 5.67 7.57 -16.46
N SER A 105 6.29 8.03 -15.38
CA SER A 105 5.73 9.04 -14.49
C SER A 105 6.41 10.41 -14.61
N LYS A 106 7.54 10.50 -15.31
CA LYS A 106 8.25 11.77 -15.48
C LYS A 106 7.38 12.80 -16.22
N LYS A 107 6.93 13.84 -15.51
CA LYS A 107 6.26 15.03 -16.08
C LYS A 107 6.94 16.31 -15.57
N VAL A 108 7.08 17.33 -16.41
CA VAL A 108 7.57 18.67 -16.02
C VAL A 108 6.57 19.71 -16.49
N LYS A 109 6.18 20.63 -15.61
CA LYS A 109 5.24 21.70 -15.94
C LYS A 109 5.50 22.92 -15.07
N GLU A 110 5.59 24.10 -15.68
CA GLU A 110 5.81 25.39 -15.00
C GLU A 110 6.93 25.38 -13.94
N GLY A 111 8.07 24.74 -14.23
CA GLY A 111 9.20 24.65 -13.30
C GLY A 111 9.03 23.66 -12.14
N TYR A 112 7.98 22.84 -12.14
CA TYR A 112 7.77 21.77 -11.16
C TYR A 112 8.03 20.39 -11.77
N LEU A 113 8.65 19.53 -10.97
CA LEU A 113 8.74 18.10 -11.21
C LEU A 113 7.45 17.44 -10.73
N GLN A 114 6.83 16.70 -11.63
CA GLN A 114 5.55 16.03 -11.43
C GLN A 114 5.69 14.53 -11.59
N VAL A 115 4.88 13.76 -10.84
CA VAL A 115 4.81 12.31 -10.93
C VAL A 115 3.47 11.91 -11.56
N GLY A 116 3.48 11.41 -12.78
CA GLY A 116 2.30 10.85 -13.43
C GLY A 116 1.71 9.70 -12.61
N VAL A 117 0.42 9.78 -12.30
CA VAL A 117 -0.31 8.77 -11.55
C VAL A 117 -1.54 8.27 -12.30
N GLU A 118 -1.98 7.06 -12.01
CA GLU A 118 -3.22 6.46 -12.47
C GLU A 118 -4.18 6.20 -11.30
N PRO A 119 -5.47 6.53 -11.44
CA PRO A 119 -6.47 6.13 -10.46
C PRO A 119 -6.70 4.61 -10.47
N TYR A 120 -6.72 4.00 -9.30
CA TYR A 120 -7.05 2.59 -9.10
C TYR A 120 -8.35 2.48 -8.30
N GLY A 121 -9.35 1.79 -8.83
CA GLY A 121 -10.68 1.66 -8.22
C GLY A 121 -11.55 2.92 -8.35
N GLY A 122 -12.62 3.00 -7.56
CA GLY A 122 -13.61 4.09 -7.58
C GLY A 122 -13.41 5.10 -6.44
N GLY A 123 -12.23 5.71 -6.35
CA GLY A 123 -11.89 6.63 -5.27
C GLY A 123 -12.65 7.97 -5.33
N LEU A 124 -12.88 8.57 -4.17
CA LEU A 124 -13.35 9.94 -4.04
C LEU A 124 -12.17 10.91 -4.27
N TRP A 125 -11.77 11.11 -5.52
CA TRP A 125 -10.48 11.74 -5.85
C TRP A 125 -10.30 13.18 -5.34
N HIS A 126 -11.38 13.91 -5.06
CA HIS A 126 -11.28 15.23 -4.45
C HIS A 126 -10.64 15.20 -3.06
N THR A 127 -10.73 14.09 -2.31
CA THR A 127 -10.17 13.98 -0.95
C THR A 127 -8.64 13.84 -0.92
N TRP A 128 -8.03 13.57 -2.08
CA TRP A 128 -6.59 13.41 -2.27
C TRP A 128 -5.87 14.75 -2.47
N PHE A 129 -6.61 15.81 -2.79
CA PHE A 129 -6.05 17.16 -2.85
C PHE A 129 -5.65 17.64 -1.46
N ASP A 130 -4.60 18.45 -1.42
CA ASP A 130 -4.07 19.11 -0.23
C ASP A 130 -3.67 18.20 0.92
N ARG A 131 -3.41 16.92 0.61
CA ARG A 131 -2.84 15.93 1.52
C ARG A 131 -1.33 15.84 1.39
N ASP A 132 -0.69 15.53 2.51
CA ASP A 132 0.71 15.15 2.53
C ASP A 132 0.81 13.67 2.17
N LEU A 133 1.21 13.40 0.93
CA LEU A 133 1.22 12.06 0.36
C LEU A 133 2.65 11.48 0.38
N SER A 134 2.73 10.17 0.59
CA SER A 134 3.94 9.36 0.41
C SER A 134 3.71 8.36 -0.72
N VAL A 135 4.78 7.73 -1.17
CA VAL A 135 4.71 6.53 -2.01
C VAL A 135 4.86 5.30 -1.13
N ALA A 136 4.15 4.22 -1.44
CA ALA A 136 4.34 2.91 -0.83
C ALA A 136 4.00 1.82 -1.86
N GLY A 137 4.73 0.72 -1.84
CA GLY A 137 4.56 -0.31 -2.86
C GLY A 137 5.64 -1.36 -2.79
N ARG A 138 5.91 -1.98 -3.92
CA ARG A 138 7.06 -2.87 -4.11
C ARG A 138 7.88 -2.36 -5.27
N VAL A 139 9.17 -2.65 -5.21
CA VAL A 139 10.07 -2.50 -6.34
C VAL A 139 10.70 -3.85 -6.64
N MET A 140 11.09 -4.05 -7.89
CA MET A 140 11.93 -5.18 -8.26
C MET A 140 13.36 -4.67 -8.32
N VAL A 141 14.19 -5.13 -7.39
CA VAL A 141 15.61 -4.78 -7.32
C VAL A 141 16.44 -6.04 -7.40
N GLU A 142 17.58 -5.94 -8.06
CA GLU A 142 18.61 -6.97 -8.04
C GLU A 142 19.49 -6.81 -6.78
N THR A 143 18.88 -6.88 -5.59
CA THR A 143 19.60 -6.79 -4.29
C THR A 143 18.89 -7.57 -3.18
N GLU A 144 19.55 -7.76 -2.03
CA GLU A 144 19.11 -8.66 -0.95
C GLU A 144 18.08 -8.08 0.06
N LYS A 145 17.71 -6.79 -0.01
CA LYS A 145 16.86 -6.16 1.04
C LYS A 145 15.78 -5.24 0.49
N ASN A 146 14.57 -5.35 1.07
CA ASN A 146 13.36 -4.65 0.64
C ASN A 146 12.57 -4.12 1.84
N LYS A 147 12.92 -2.95 2.36
CA LYS A 147 12.06 -2.25 3.32
C LYS A 147 12.02 -0.76 2.98
N PHE A 148 10.85 -0.15 3.17
CA PHE A 148 10.60 1.27 2.92
C PHE A 148 10.01 1.94 4.18
N GLU A 149 10.45 3.14 4.55
CA GLU A 149 9.84 4.00 5.58
C GLU A 149 9.01 5.14 4.99
N HIS A 150 7.94 5.53 5.70
CA HIS A 150 7.00 6.58 5.30
C HIS A 150 7.57 7.98 5.48
N LYS A 151 7.69 8.75 4.39
CA LYS A 151 7.99 10.18 4.42
C LYS A 151 7.08 10.92 3.43
N PRO A 152 6.46 12.06 3.81
CA PRO A 152 5.66 12.85 2.89
C PRO A 152 6.57 13.46 1.83
N ILE A 153 6.36 13.08 0.57
CA ILE A 153 7.20 13.46 -0.57
C ILE A 153 6.38 13.95 -1.77
N LEU A 154 5.05 13.86 -1.71
CA LEU A 154 4.16 14.23 -2.80
C LEU A 154 3.01 15.10 -2.28
N ARG A 155 2.53 16.01 -3.14
CA ARG A 155 1.33 16.80 -2.87
C ARG A 155 0.56 17.11 -4.15
N ILE A 156 -0.77 17.04 -4.08
CA ILE A 156 -1.68 17.48 -5.16
C ILE A 156 -2.36 18.77 -4.67
N PRO A 157 -1.86 19.95 -5.01
CA PRO A 157 -2.45 21.20 -4.54
C PRO A 157 -3.77 21.52 -5.27
N THR A 158 -4.72 22.12 -4.55
CA THR A 158 -5.86 22.78 -5.21
C THR A 158 -5.43 24.08 -5.89
N LEU A 159 -6.17 24.47 -6.94
CA LEU A 159 -6.07 25.82 -7.48
C LEU A 159 -6.68 26.80 -6.48
N ALA A 160 -6.00 27.92 -6.23
CA ALA A 160 -6.50 28.93 -5.31
C ALA A 160 -7.87 29.45 -5.76
N ILE A 161 -8.81 29.58 -4.81
CA ILE A 161 -10.19 30.02 -5.07
C ILE A 161 -10.31 31.37 -5.79
N HIS A 162 -9.31 32.25 -5.64
CA HIS A 162 -9.26 33.53 -6.34
C HIS A 162 -9.17 33.38 -7.86
N LEU A 163 -8.65 32.24 -8.34
CA LEU A 163 -8.45 31.88 -9.74
C LEU A 163 -9.53 30.93 -10.26
N ASP A 164 -10.39 30.39 -9.39
CA ASP A 164 -11.54 29.55 -9.74
C ASP A 164 -12.74 29.96 -8.87
N ARG A 165 -13.52 30.91 -9.38
CA ARG A 165 -14.67 31.46 -8.66
C ARG A 165 -15.83 30.48 -8.56
N ASP A 166 -15.94 29.55 -9.50
CA ASP A 166 -17.05 28.61 -9.61
C ASP A 166 -16.84 27.34 -8.75
N VAL A 167 -15.65 27.18 -8.14
CA VAL A 167 -15.31 26.02 -7.29
C VAL A 167 -16.29 25.81 -6.12
N ARG A 168 -16.93 26.89 -5.66
CA ARG A 168 -17.94 26.85 -4.57
C ARG A 168 -19.22 26.12 -4.98
N GLU A 169 -19.57 26.18 -6.26
CA GLU A 169 -20.76 25.53 -6.82
C GLU A 169 -20.50 24.07 -7.17
N GLY A 170 -19.23 23.68 -7.30
CA GLY A 170 -18.81 22.30 -7.46
C GLY A 170 -17.35 22.19 -7.87
N PHE A 171 -16.57 21.46 -7.09
CA PHE A 171 -15.17 21.20 -7.41
C PHE A 171 -15.06 20.19 -8.55
N LYS A 172 -14.76 20.70 -9.76
CA LYS A 172 -14.58 19.90 -10.97
C LYS A 172 -13.11 19.81 -11.31
N PHE A 173 -12.63 18.61 -11.61
CA PHE A 173 -11.25 18.39 -11.99
C PHE A 173 -11.13 17.20 -12.96
N ASN A 174 -10.06 17.19 -13.73
CA ASN A 174 -9.74 16.10 -14.64
C ASN A 174 -8.71 15.17 -13.99
N ASN A 175 -8.99 13.86 -13.95
CA ASN A 175 -8.13 12.89 -13.28
C ASN A 175 -6.74 12.75 -13.89
N GLU A 176 -6.57 12.99 -15.20
CA GLU A 176 -5.26 12.89 -15.86
C GLU A 176 -4.41 14.15 -15.63
N VAL A 177 -5.06 15.32 -15.64
CA VAL A 177 -4.36 16.61 -15.61
C VAL A 177 -4.18 17.12 -14.19
N HIS A 178 -5.23 17.09 -13.35
CA HIS A 178 -5.25 17.78 -12.06
C HIS A 178 -4.89 16.89 -10.86
N LEU A 179 -4.89 15.55 -10.99
CA LEU A 179 -4.42 14.64 -9.92
C LEU A 179 -2.91 14.36 -9.96
N THR A 180 -2.16 15.07 -10.79
CA THR A 180 -0.71 14.83 -10.93
C THR A 180 0.04 15.47 -9.76
N PRO A 181 0.64 14.70 -8.83
CA PRO A 181 1.32 15.26 -7.66
C PRO A 181 2.65 15.92 -8.03
N LEU A 182 3.01 16.94 -7.26
CA LEU A 182 4.32 17.58 -7.28
C LEU A 182 5.28 16.86 -6.33
N ILE A 183 6.55 16.73 -6.73
CA ILE A 183 7.62 16.16 -5.88
C ILE A 183 8.71 17.18 -5.53
N ALA A 184 9.08 18.06 -6.46
CA ALA A 184 10.13 19.06 -6.28
C ALA A 184 10.02 20.16 -7.34
N THR A 185 10.84 21.20 -7.23
CA THR A 185 11.05 22.21 -8.27
C THR A 185 12.25 21.86 -9.15
N VAL A 186 12.24 22.29 -10.41
CA VAL A 186 13.39 22.19 -11.30
C VAL A 186 14.52 23.06 -10.76
N SER A 187 15.72 22.51 -10.65
CA SER A 187 16.96 23.30 -10.53
C SER A 187 17.68 23.30 -11.88
N ASN A 188 18.49 24.32 -12.15
CA ASN A 188 19.22 24.51 -13.43
C ASN A 188 20.13 23.34 -13.87
N LYS A 189 20.25 22.26 -13.07
CA LYS A 189 21.09 21.08 -13.33
C LYS A 189 20.30 19.82 -13.74
N LEU A 190 18.97 19.84 -13.78
CA LEU A 190 18.18 18.67 -14.19
C LEU A 190 18.08 18.63 -15.71
N ALA A 191 19.17 18.18 -16.33
CA ALA A 191 19.27 17.94 -17.75
C ALA A 191 18.25 16.88 -18.21
N GLU A 192 17.74 17.09 -19.42
CA GLU A 192 16.95 16.13 -20.18
C GLU A 192 17.68 14.77 -20.25
N ASN A 193 17.21 13.81 -19.45
CA ASN A 193 17.52 12.41 -19.62
C ASN A 193 16.28 11.64 -20.09
N ASN A 194 16.47 10.58 -20.86
CA ASN A 194 15.40 9.72 -21.38
C ASN A 194 14.85 8.73 -20.32
N GLU A 195 14.98 9.07 -19.04
CA GLU A 195 14.53 8.23 -17.93
C GLU A 195 13.02 8.27 -17.79
N LYS A 196 12.43 7.12 -17.41
CA LYS A 196 10.98 6.96 -17.22
C LYS A 196 10.43 7.74 -16.00
N HIS A 197 11.30 8.02 -15.03
CA HIS A 197 10.97 8.67 -13.76
C HIS A 197 11.98 9.78 -13.46
N HIS A 198 11.59 10.73 -12.60
CA HIS A 198 12.52 11.77 -12.13
C HIS A 198 13.60 11.16 -11.24
N PRO A 199 14.88 11.57 -11.37
CA PRO A 199 15.95 11.17 -10.45
C PRO A 199 15.60 11.42 -8.99
N ALA A 200 14.94 12.54 -8.67
CA ALA A 200 14.48 12.85 -7.32
C ALA A 200 13.59 11.74 -6.71
N LEU A 201 12.71 11.11 -7.50
CA LEU A 201 11.89 9.99 -7.02
C LEU A 201 12.75 8.73 -6.81
N LEU A 202 13.63 8.43 -7.77
CA LEU A 202 14.49 7.25 -7.72
C LEU A 202 15.51 7.32 -6.58
N ASP A 203 16.09 8.50 -6.33
CA ASP A 203 17.07 8.73 -5.27
C ASP A 203 16.45 8.53 -3.89
N ILE A 204 15.21 9.02 -3.68
CA ILE A 204 14.47 8.79 -2.43
C ILE A 204 14.21 7.29 -2.24
N LEU A 205 13.76 6.59 -3.28
CA LEU A 205 13.54 5.14 -3.21
C LEU A 205 14.85 4.38 -2.93
N ALA A 206 15.94 4.75 -3.60
CA ALA A 206 17.25 4.11 -3.45
C ALA A 206 17.84 4.30 -2.05
N GLN A 207 17.74 5.52 -1.51
CA GLN A 207 18.16 5.82 -0.15
C GLN A 207 17.40 4.97 0.87
N GLU A 208 16.09 4.87 0.69
CA GLU A 208 15.20 4.17 1.62
C GLU A 208 15.38 2.65 1.57
N LEU A 209 15.56 2.10 0.36
CA LEU A 209 15.85 0.68 0.14
C LEU A 209 17.31 0.31 0.46
N LYS A 210 18.17 1.30 0.71
CA LYS A 210 19.63 1.13 0.90
C LYS A 210 20.28 0.35 -0.26
N CYS A 211 19.79 0.56 -1.49
CA CYS A 211 20.30 -0.11 -2.69
C CYS A 211 21.04 0.87 -3.61
N LYS A 212 22.18 0.44 -4.15
CA LYS A 212 22.91 1.14 -5.24
C LYS A 212 22.64 0.37 -6.53
N GLY A 213 21.50 0.60 -7.18
CA GLY A 213 21.14 -0.14 -8.39
C GLY A 213 19.99 0.50 -9.17
N ASN A 214 19.81 0.04 -10.41
CA ASN A 214 18.70 0.47 -11.27
C ASN A 214 17.36 0.00 -10.66
N ILE A 215 16.59 0.93 -10.08
CA ILE A 215 15.26 0.65 -9.55
C ILE A 215 14.26 0.68 -10.71
N SER A 216 13.60 -0.45 -10.98
CA SER A 216 12.47 -0.49 -11.90
C SER A 216 11.17 -0.40 -11.10
N LEU A 217 10.36 0.62 -11.42
CA LEU A 217 8.97 0.71 -11.02
C LEU A 217 8.13 0.05 -12.13
N ASN A 218 7.38 -1.00 -11.77
CA ASN A 218 6.41 -1.65 -12.64
C ASN A 218 5.00 -1.29 -12.21
#